data_AF-A0A2G2EE00-F1
#
_entry.id   AF-A0A2G2EE00-F1
#
_cell.length_a   1.000
_cell.length_b   1.000
_cell.length_c   1.000
_cell.angle_alpha   90.00
_cell.angle_beta   90.00
_cell.angle_gamma   90.00
#
_symmetry.space_group_name_H-M   'P 1'
#
loop_
_entity.id
_entity.type
_entity.pdbx_description
1 polymer ?
#
loop_
_entity_poly.entity_id
_entity_poly.type
_entity_poly.pdbx_seq_one_letter_code
_entity_poly.pdbx_strand_id
1 'polypeptide(L)'
;MEVIDTPHGKLRKAPEGGDLGSFKGEKVKAEMDFPDGHKAKNLESGKCAICSNCQKIKDKFGDQLALKKNDQLSADLKKVEADLEAKPGDPDLIAKQKAMHDDLEMQLYKDTVPNGGLTDGEIKTKLDDGKVFDPNTKRFGDKSKSHSSKRKEYMGSNPSKSSKVGDKVKAKMEAEGYYDFGPPEMFKSLEDGKWHDVELADMSHKTPEMTEFPPQPVHQGSAVEYWNSEGKKFGQKSDEVRNFMNDPDNYYLELKNYNRRDGANLGLTYDDPL
;
A
#
# COMPACT_ATOMS: atom_id res chain seq x y z
N MET A 1 -18.43 -14.97 25.18
CA MET A 1 -17.02 -14.80 24.79
C MET A 1 -16.22 -14.80 26.08
N GLU A 2 -15.29 -15.73 26.23
CA GLU A 2 -14.41 -15.77 27.40
C GLU A 2 -13.18 -14.91 27.11
N VAL A 3 -12.78 -14.05 28.06
CA VAL A 3 -11.58 -13.21 27.95
C VAL A 3 -10.65 -13.60 29.09
N ILE A 4 -9.43 -14.01 28.75
CA ILE A 4 -8.40 -14.47 29.67
C ILE A 4 -7.23 -13.50 29.55
N ASP A 5 -6.86 -12.86 30.66
CA ASP A 5 -5.62 -12.09 30.72
C ASP A 5 -4.44 -13.06 30.79
N THR A 6 -3.49 -12.91 29.87
CA THR A 6 -2.23 -13.67 29.83
C THR A 6 -1.07 -12.72 30.07
N PRO A 7 0.13 -13.21 30.43
CA PRO A 7 1.33 -12.38 30.52
C PRO A 7 1.67 -11.64 29.20
N HIS A 8 1.10 -12.08 28.08
CA HIS A 8 1.41 -11.59 26.73
C HIS A 8 0.30 -10.75 26.10
N GLY A 9 -0.89 -10.68 26.72
CA GLY A 9 -2.02 -9.94 26.16
C GLY A 9 -3.37 -10.48 26.62
N LYS A 10 -4.43 -10.13 25.89
CA LYS A 10 -5.79 -10.60 26.19
C LYS A 10 -6.21 -11.66 25.19
N LEU A 11 -6.35 -12.89 25.67
CA LEU A 11 -6.86 -13.99 24.86
C LEU A 11 -8.39 -13.99 24.92
N ARG A 12 -9.04 -13.95 23.77
CA ARG A 12 -10.48 -14.10 23.63
C ARG A 12 -10.81 -15.45 22.98
N LYS A 13 -11.68 -16.23 23.62
CA LYS A 13 -12.18 -17.51 23.10
C LYS A 13 -13.68 -17.44 22.85
N ALA A 14 -14.11 -18.01 21.73
CA ALA A 14 -15.53 -18.23 21.50
C ALA A 14 -15.99 -19.42 22.37
N PRO A 15 -17.07 -19.29 23.16
CA PRO A 15 -17.73 -20.46 23.75
C PRO A 15 -18.30 -21.34 22.63
N GLU A 16 -18.68 -22.60 22.91
CA GLU A 16 -19.37 -23.44 21.91
C GLU A 16 -20.60 -22.70 21.34
N GLY A 17 -20.58 -22.42 20.03
CA GLY A 17 -21.61 -21.65 19.34
C GLY A 17 -21.44 -20.11 19.34
N GLY A 18 -20.39 -19.56 19.96
CA GLY A 18 -20.07 -18.14 19.93
C GLY A 18 -19.37 -17.70 18.64
N ASP A 19 -19.63 -16.47 18.18
CA ASP A 19 -19.07 -15.92 16.94
C ASP A 19 -17.97 -14.88 17.22
N LEU A 20 -16.74 -15.14 16.77
CA LEU A 20 -15.62 -14.17 16.74
C LEU A 20 -15.45 -13.54 15.35
N GLY A 21 -16.39 -13.78 14.45
CA GLY A 21 -16.33 -13.41 13.05
C GLY A 21 -15.59 -14.43 12.19
N SER A 22 -15.43 -14.08 10.92
CA SER A 22 -14.65 -14.85 9.95
C SER A 22 -13.47 -14.04 9.41
N PHE A 23 -12.39 -14.74 9.05
CA PHE A 23 -11.23 -14.17 8.38
C PHE A 23 -11.01 -14.91 7.07
N LYS A 24 -11.09 -14.18 5.95
CA LYS A 24 -11.02 -14.75 4.59
C LYS A 24 -11.98 -15.93 4.35
N GLY A 25 -13.17 -15.87 4.97
CA GLY A 25 -14.21 -16.90 4.84
C GLY A 25 -14.10 -18.07 5.81
N GLU A 26 -13.04 -18.16 6.63
CA GLU A 26 -12.91 -19.17 7.69
C GLU A 26 -13.31 -18.59 9.06
N LYS A 27 -14.03 -19.35 9.90
CA LYS A 27 -14.44 -18.88 11.23
C LYS A 27 -13.25 -18.74 12.19
N VAL A 28 -13.29 -17.74 13.06
CA VAL A 28 -12.27 -17.51 14.09
C VAL A 28 -12.69 -18.23 15.38
N LYS A 29 -11.85 -19.14 15.90
CA LYS A 29 -12.07 -19.89 17.16
C LYS A 29 -11.47 -19.20 18.38
N ALA A 30 -10.35 -18.50 18.21
CA ALA A 30 -9.73 -17.69 19.26
C ALA A 30 -9.04 -16.46 18.66
N GLU A 31 -8.98 -15.37 19.41
CA GLU A 31 -8.28 -14.14 19.03
C GLU A 31 -7.45 -13.64 20.22
N MET A 32 -6.15 -13.41 20.04
CA MET A 32 -5.27 -12.80 21.03
C MET A 32 -4.96 -11.36 20.65
N ASP A 33 -5.30 -10.44 21.55
CA ASP A 33 -4.90 -9.04 21.47
C ASP A 33 -3.58 -8.83 22.21
N PHE A 34 -2.59 -8.33 21.50
CA PHE A 34 -1.32 -7.92 22.08
C PHE A 34 -1.35 -6.44 22.51
N PRO A 35 -0.58 -6.04 23.54
CA PRO A 35 -0.50 -4.65 23.99
C PRO A 35 -0.11 -3.64 22.90
N ASP A 36 0.62 -4.08 21.87
CA ASP A 36 1.07 -3.29 20.72
C ASP A 36 0.02 -3.19 19.59
N GLY A 37 -1.22 -3.59 19.86
CA GLY A 37 -2.32 -3.54 18.90
C GLY A 37 -2.32 -4.65 17.85
N HIS A 38 -1.42 -5.64 17.94
CA HIS A 38 -1.50 -6.84 17.10
C HIS A 38 -2.64 -7.77 17.52
N LYS A 39 -3.20 -8.47 16.52
CA LYS A 39 -4.23 -9.50 16.70
C LYS A 39 -3.77 -10.79 16.05
N ALA A 40 -3.59 -11.84 16.85
CA ALA A 40 -3.43 -13.21 16.35
C ALA A 40 -4.78 -13.90 16.37
N LYS A 41 -5.25 -14.41 15.23
CA LYS A 41 -6.51 -15.15 15.12
C LYS A 41 -6.20 -16.61 14.88
N ASN A 42 -6.96 -17.48 15.50
CA ASN A 42 -6.92 -18.91 15.26
C ASN A 42 -8.19 -19.30 14.51
N LEU A 43 -8.04 -19.93 13.35
CA LEU A 43 -9.13 -20.30 12.47
C LEU A 43 -9.69 -21.68 12.82
N GLU A 44 -10.90 -21.96 12.34
CA GLU A 44 -11.57 -23.24 12.55
C GLU A 44 -10.78 -24.43 12.03
N SER A 45 -9.98 -24.24 10.98
CA SER A 45 -9.04 -25.19 10.40
C SER A 45 -7.80 -25.48 11.26
N GLY A 46 -7.65 -24.81 12.42
CA GLY A 46 -6.43 -24.87 13.24
C GLY A 46 -5.30 -23.96 12.71
N LYS A 47 -5.50 -23.30 11.56
CA LYS A 47 -4.55 -22.33 11.04
C LYS A 47 -4.50 -21.09 11.93
N CYS A 48 -3.31 -20.72 12.39
CA CYS A 48 -3.08 -19.42 12.99
C CYS A 48 -3.06 -18.33 11.89
N ALA A 49 -4.11 -17.53 11.82
CA ALA A 49 -4.18 -16.31 11.03
C ALA A 49 -3.78 -15.11 11.89
N ILE A 50 -2.48 -14.81 11.97
CA ILE A 50 -2.04 -13.50 12.43
C ILE A 50 -2.41 -12.48 11.33
N CYS A 51 -3.23 -11.49 11.68
CA CYS A 51 -3.80 -10.49 10.79
C CYS A 51 -2.80 -9.98 9.75
N SER A 52 -2.97 -10.28 8.44
CA SER A 52 -2.26 -9.76 7.23
C SER A 52 -0.73 -9.59 7.24
N ASN A 53 -0.07 -9.73 8.39
CA ASN A 53 1.32 -9.46 8.69
C ASN A 53 2.11 -10.75 8.59
N CYS A 54 1.66 -11.88 9.17
CA CYS A 54 2.43 -13.13 9.01
C CYS A 54 2.47 -13.65 7.57
N GLN A 55 1.45 -13.41 6.74
CA GLN A 55 1.54 -13.71 5.32
C GLN A 55 2.56 -12.78 4.63
N LYS A 56 2.49 -11.47 4.87
CA LYS A 56 3.46 -10.52 4.31
C LYS A 56 4.87 -10.69 4.88
N ILE A 57 5.02 -11.18 6.09
CA ILE A 57 6.29 -11.53 6.71
C ILE A 57 6.79 -12.83 6.08
N LYS A 58 5.95 -13.85 5.86
CA LYS A 58 6.33 -15.03 5.04
C LYS A 58 6.73 -14.63 3.61
N ASP A 59 6.06 -13.64 3.02
CA ASP A 59 6.34 -13.16 1.66
C ASP A 59 7.58 -12.22 1.61
N LYS A 60 7.77 -11.35 2.62
CA LYS A 60 8.88 -10.37 2.73
C LYS A 60 10.16 -10.98 3.29
N PHE A 61 10.03 -11.94 4.21
CA PHE A 61 11.14 -12.69 4.80
C PHE A 61 11.33 -14.06 4.17
N GLY A 62 10.55 -14.47 3.18
CA GLY A 62 10.82 -15.71 2.43
C GLY A 62 12.25 -15.70 1.85
N ASP A 63 12.62 -14.57 1.24
CA ASP A 63 13.97 -14.35 0.71
C ASP A 63 15.02 -14.19 1.83
N GLN A 64 14.66 -13.61 2.98
CA GLN A 64 15.58 -13.42 4.11
C GLN A 64 15.79 -14.68 4.96
N LEU A 65 14.77 -15.52 5.12
CA LEU A 65 14.82 -16.82 5.80
C LEU A 65 15.49 -17.88 4.93
N ALA A 66 15.56 -17.66 3.62
CA ALA A 66 16.36 -18.45 2.68
C ALA A 66 17.85 -18.09 2.71
N LEU A 67 18.24 -16.99 3.36
CA LEU A 67 19.66 -16.67 3.57
C LEU A 67 20.25 -17.62 4.61
N LYS A 68 21.39 -18.25 4.29
CA LYS A 68 22.13 -19.17 5.19
C LYS A 68 22.36 -18.63 6.61
N LYS A 69 22.54 -17.31 6.75
CA LYS A 69 22.75 -16.66 8.05
C LYS A 69 21.54 -16.78 9.00
N ASN A 70 20.36 -17.11 8.46
CA ASN A 70 19.10 -17.21 9.18
C ASN A 70 18.57 -18.65 9.26
N ASP A 71 19.38 -19.68 8.92
CA ASP A 71 18.96 -21.09 8.91
C ASP A 71 18.40 -21.55 10.26
N GLN A 72 19.06 -21.16 11.36
CA GLN A 72 18.62 -21.50 12.72
C GLN A 72 17.27 -20.85 13.06
N LEU A 73 17.11 -19.56 12.73
CA LEU A 73 15.88 -18.81 12.96
C LEU A 73 14.72 -19.34 12.10
N SER A 74 15.01 -19.78 10.88
CA SER A 74 14.07 -20.46 9.98
C SER A 74 13.64 -21.82 10.53
N ALA A 75 14.56 -22.61 11.08
CA ALA A 75 14.25 -23.88 11.74
C ALA A 75 13.41 -23.68 13.01
N ASP A 76 13.76 -22.68 13.83
CA ASP A 76 13.05 -22.38 15.07
C ASP A 76 11.64 -21.84 14.80
N LEU A 77 11.46 -20.98 13.79
CA LEU A 77 10.14 -20.51 13.36
C LEU A 77 9.27 -21.66 12.86
N LYS A 78 9.81 -22.57 12.04
CA LYS A 78 9.08 -23.76 11.57
C LYS A 78 8.62 -24.66 12.73
N LYS A 79 9.46 -24.81 13.77
CA LYS A 79 9.10 -25.57 14.96
C LYS A 79 7.97 -24.90 15.73
N VAL A 80 8.03 -23.59 15.93
CA VAL A 80 6.97 -22.82 16.60
C VAL A 80 5.67 -22.88 15.80
N GLU A 81 5.74 -22.81 14.47
CA GLU A 81 4.56 -22.96 13.60
C GLU A 81 3.92 -24.36 13.71
N ALA A 82 4.73 -25.42 13.75
CA ALA A 82 4.23 -26.77 13.96
C ALA A 82 3.63 -26.97 15.36
N ASP A 83 4.26 -26.39 16.39
CA ASP A 83 3.74 -26.43 17.76
C ASP A 83 2.41 -25.65 17.87
N LEU A 84 2.26 -24.53 17.15
CA LEU A 84 1.02 -23.76 17.07
C LEU A 84 -0.09 -24.48 16.32
N GLU A 85 0.24 -25.26 15.29
CA GLU A 85 -0.72 -26.11 14.59
C GLU A 85 -1.23 -27.23 15.50
N ALA A 86 -0.35 -27.79 16.34
CA ALA A 86 -0.73 -28.79 17.34
C ALA A 86 -1.47 -28.19 18.56
N LYS A 87 -1.16 -26.95 18.94
CA LYS A 87 -1.81 -26.21 20.04
C LYS A 87 -2.31 -24.84 19.58
N PRO A 88 -3.40 -24.82 18.79
CA PRO A 88 -3.91 -23.58 18.25
C PRO A 88 -4.38 -22.63 19.35
N GLY A 89 -3.85 -21.41 19.39
CA GLY A 89 -4.25 -20.38 20.36
C GLY A 89 -3.45 -20.38 21.67
N ASP A 90 -2.35 -21.12 21.75
CA ASP A 90 -1.42 -21.09 22.89
C ASP A 90 -0.73 -19.71 23.01
N PRO A 91 -0.94 -18.96 24.10
CA PRO A 91 -0.38 -17.62 24.30
C PRO A 91 1.13 -17.52 24.18
N ASP A 92 1.83 -18.52 24.71
CA ASP A 92 3.28 -18.49 24.83
C ASP A 92 3.89 -18.78 23.46
N LEU A 93 3.29 -19.70 22.70
CA LEU A 93 3.70 -19.99 21.33
C LEU A 93 3.43 -18.81 20.39
N ILE A 94 2.30 -18.10 20.53
CA ILE A 94 2.02 -16.92 19.71
C ILE A 94 3.00 -15.78 20.05
N ALA A 95 3.28 -15.56 21.33
CA ALA A 95 4.26 -14.56 21.77
C ALA A 95 5.67 -14.89 21.26
N LYS A 96 6.06 -16.18 21.31
CA LYS A 96 7.33 -16.67 20.78
C LYS A 96 7.44 -16.46 19.26
N GLN A 97 6.38 -16.75 18.51
CA GLN A 97 6.33 -16.49 17.07
C GLN A 97 6.51 -15.00 16.75
N LYS A 98 5.84 -14.12 17.52
CA LYS A 98 5.98 -12.67 17.36
C LYS A 98 7.41 -12.20 17.60
N ALA A 99 8.05 -12.63 18.69
CA ALA A 99 9.42 -12.24 19.00
C ALA A 99 10.39 -12.60 17.87
N MET A 100 10.24 -13.79 17.27
CA MET A 100 11.04 -14.20 16.12
C MET A 100 10.82 -13.30 14.89
N HIS A 101 9.61 -12.79 14.69
CA HIS A 101 9.32 -11.85 13.62
C HIS A 101 9.91 -10.46 13.86
N ASP A 102 9.87 -9.98 15.10
CA ASP A 102 10.49 -8.71 15.49
C ASP A 102 12.02 -8.75 15.29
N ASP A 103 12.65 -9.88 15.64
CA ASP A 103 14.08 -10.11 15.42
C ASP A 103 14.45 -10.08 13.92
N LEU A 104 13.61 -10.64 13.06
CA LEU A 104 13.80 -10.58 11.61
C LEU A 104 13.68 -9.14 11.08
N GLU A 105 12.71 -8.36 11.53
CA GLU A 105 12.58 -6.94 11.14
C GLU A 105 13.79 -6.12 11.57
N MET A 106 14.32 -6.38 12.78
CA MET A 106 15.55 -5.75 13.25
C MET A 106 16.76 -6.11 12.39
N GLN A 107 16.91 -7.39 12.00
CA GLN A 107 17.99 -7.81 11.10
C GLN A 107 17.88 -7.15 9.73
N LEU A 108 16.68 -7.09 9.15
CA LEU A 108 16.43 -6.41 7.88
C LEU A 108 16.84 -4.93 7.93
N TYR A 109 16.52 -4.23 9.02
CA TYR A 109 16.96 -2.84 9.20
C TYR A 109 18.49 -2.74 9.19
N LYS A 110 19.17 -3.57 9.99
CA LYS A 110 20.64 -3.55 10.10
C LYS A 110 21.34 -3.85 8.77
N ASP A 111 20.80 -4.80 8.00
CA ASP A 111 21.32 -5.11 6.67
C ASP A 111 21.10 -3.97 5.66
N THR A 112 19.94 -3.31 5.72
CA THR A 112 19.55 -2.27 4.76
C THR A 112 20.17 -0.91 5.08
N VAL A 113 20.45 -0.67 6.37
CA VAL A 113 20.96 0.59 6.92
C VAL A 113 22.14 0.31 7.86
N PRO A 114 23.29 -0.18 7.34
CA PRO A 114 24.41 -0.62 8.18
C PRO A 114 25.06 0.49 9.01
N ASN A 115 24.88 1.76 8.61
CA ASN A 115 25.30 2.95 9.36
C ASN A 115 24.10 3.73 9.94
N GLY A 116 23.00 3.04 10.20
CA GLY A 116 21.77 3.66 10.71
C GLY A 116 21.95 4.21 12.13
N GLY A 117 21.30 5.34 12.41
CA GLY A 117 21.41 6.02 13.71
C GLY A 117 20.55 5.43 14.84
N LEU A 118 19.65 4.49 14.54
CA LEU A 118 18.80 3.84 15.54
C LEU A 118 19.52 2.69 16.24
N THR A 119 19.47 2.70 17.56
CA THR A 119 19.89 1.61 18.43
C THR A 119 18.89 0.45 18.42
N ASP A 120 19.32 -0.74 18.87
CA ASP A 120 18.46 -1.91 19.02
C ASP A 120 17.25 -1.63 19.92
N GLY A 121 17.43 -0.83 20.97
CA GLY A 121 16.34 -0.40 21.85
C GLY A 121 15.31 0.47 21.13
N GLU A 122 15.75 1.43 20.32
CA GLU A 122 14.85 2.30 19.56
C GLU A 122 14.12 1.55 18.44
N ILE A 123 14.77 0.59 17.80
CA ILE A 123 14.14 -0.31 16.83
C ILE A 123 13.06 -1.13 17.52
N LYS A 124 13.38 -1.72 18.67
CA LYS A 124 12.42 -2.49 19.46
C LYS A 124 11.23 -1.66 19.90
N THR A 125 11.45 -0.44 20.41
CA THR A 125 10.35 0.48 20.73
C THR A 125 9.47 0.75 19.52
N LYS A 126 10.05 0.94 18.32
CA LYS A 126 9.25 1.12 17.11
C LYS A 126 8.40 -0.11 16.75
N LEU A 127 8.95 -1.32 16.91
CA LEU A 127 8.22 -2.57 16.68
C LEU A 127 7.11 -2.77 17.72
N ASP A 128 7.39 -2.48 18.98
CA ASP A 128 6.43 -2.49 20.10
C ASP A 128 5.34 -1.41 19.94
N ASP A 129 5.64 -0.29 19.25
CA ASP A 129 4.67 0.72 18.84
C ASP A 129 3.87 0.29 17.58
N GLY A 130 4.09 -0.92 17.07
CA GLY A 130 3.42 -1.45 15.89
C GLY A 130 3.86 -0.82 14.56
N LYS A 131 5.00 -0.13 14.54
CA LYS A 131 5.63 0.39 13.32
C LYS A 131 6.31 -0.74 12.55
N VAL A 132 6.36 -0.62 11.23
CA VAL A 132 6.99 -1.59 10.33
C VAL A 132 8.12 -0.93 9.56
N PHE A 133 9.26 -1.61 9.45
CA PHE A 133 10.38 -1.12 8.64
C PHE A 133 10.12 -1.32 7.13
N ASP A 134 10.24 -0.26 6.34
CA ASP A 134 10.19 -0.31 4.87
C ASP A 134 11.61 -0.20 4.29
N PRO A 135 12.14 -1.25 3.64
CA PRO A 135 13.50 -1.25 3.10
C PRO A 135 13.68 -0.31 1.90
N ASN A 136 12.61 0.05 1.19
CA ASN A 136 12.69 0.96 0.05
C ASN A 136 12.86 2.41 0.50
N THR A 137 12.10 2.82 1.51
CA THR A 137 12.15 4.17 2.08
C THR A 137 13.16 4.30 3.22
N LYS A 138 13.70 3.17 3.72
CA LYS A 138 14.64 3.07 4.85
C LYS A 138 14.09 3.70 6.13
N ARG A 139 12.78 3.63 6.34
CA ARG A 139 12.10 4.27 7.47
C ARG A 139 11.14 3.29 8.14
N PHE A 140 10.94 3.48 9.44
CA PHE A 140 9.81 2.90 10.16
C PHE A 140 8.59 3.78 9.93
N GLY A 141 7.49 3.18 9.49
CA GLY A 141 6.20 3.84 9.35
C GLY A 141 5.13 3.11 10.14
N ASP A 142 4.00 3.78 10.36
CA ASP A 142 2.78 3.05 10.72
C ASP A 142 2.53 1.94 9.70
N LYS A 143 1.95 0.82 10.17
CA LYS A 143 1.37 -0.17 9.26
C LYS A 143 0.68 0.60 8.17
N SER A 144 1.07 0.34 6.92
CA SER A 144 0.23 0.75 5.84
C SER A 144 -1.09 0.00 6.01
N LYS A 145 -2.05 0.63 6.71
CA LYS A 145 -3.29 0.91 6.02
C LYS A 145 -2.80 1.39 4.68
N SER A 146 -3.14 0.68 3.61
CA SER A 146 -3.37 1.37 2.37
C SER A 146 -4.37 2.48 2.74
N HIS A 147 -3.88 3.59 3.31
CA HIS A 147 -4.52 4.86 3.23
C HIS A 147 -4.44 5.08 1.74
N SER A 148 -5.50 4.63 1.08
CA SER A 148 -5.91 5.18 -0.19
C SER A 148 -5.64 6.67 -0.01
N SER A 149 -4.69 7.20 -0.78
CA SER A 149 -4.35 8.62 -0.67
C SER A 149 -5.65 9.42 -0.70
N LYS A 150 -5.73 10.58 -0.04
CA LYS A 150 -6.94 11.42 -0.10
C LYS A 150 -7.45 11.55 -1.54
N ARG A 151 -6.54 11.66 -2.51
CA ARG A 151 -6.81 11.51 -3.94
C ARG A 151 -7.61 10.26 -4.31
N LYS A 152 -7.15 9.06 -3.96
CA LYS A 152 -7.86 7.81 -4.28
C LYS A 152 -9.17 7.67 -3.51
N GLU A 153 -9.24 8.23 -2.31
CA GLU A 153 -10.45 8.21 -1.48
C GLU A 153 -11.53 9.09 -2.10
N TYR A 154 -11.16 10.33 -2.44
CA TYR A 154 -12.06 11.40 -2.87
C TYR A 154 -12.34 11.35 -4.37
N MET A 155 -11.32 11.11 -5.20
CA MET A 155 -11.41 11.16 -6.66
C MET A 155 -11.52 9.76 -7.30
N GLY A 156 -11.05 8.72 -6.62
CA GLY A 156 -10.90 7.37 -7.18
C GLY A 156 -9.58 7.19 -7.95
N SER A 157 -9.50 6.12 -8.75
CA SER A 157 -8.32 5.84 -9.59
C SER A 157 -8.30 6.70 -10.86
N ASN A 158 -7.11 7.03 -11.34
CA ASN A 158 -6.93 7.51 -12.72
C ASN A 158 -7.38 6.43 -13.72
N PRO A 159 -7.86 6.83 -14.91
CA PRO A 159 -8.06 5.90 -16.02
C PRO A 159 -6.74 5.21 -16.38
N SER A 160 -6.84 4.00 -16.93
CA SER A 160 -5.67 3.31 -17.51
C SER A 160 -5.41 3.84 -18.92
N LYS A 161 -4.15 3.84 -19.36
CA LYS A 161 -3.75 4.09 -20.75
C LYS A 161 -4.29 3.05 -21.74
N SER A 162 -4.73 1.88 -21.24
CA SER A 162 -5.42 0.83 -21.99
C SER A 162 -6.95 0.83 -21.84
N SER A 163 -7.52 1.88 -21.23
CA SER A 163 -8.97 2.04 -21.10
C SER A 163 -9.54 2.87 -22.26
N LYS A 164 -10.86 2.89 -22.43
CA LYS A 164 -11.53 3.77 -23.41
C LYS A 164 -11.15 5.25 -23.28
N VAL A 165 -10.85 5.74 -22.07
CA VAL A 165 -10.35 7.11 -21.86
C VAL A 165 -8.91 7.22 -22.33
N GLY A 166 -8.07 6.22 -22.01
CA GLY A 166 -6.69 6.13 -22.51
C GLY A 166 -6.62 6.10 -24.04
N ASP A 167 -7.49 5.33 -24.70
CA ASP A 167 -7.57 5.25 -26.16
C ASP A 167 -7.88 6.62 -26.78
N LYS A 168 -8.82 7.38 -26.17
CA LYS A 168 -9.13 8.74 -26.61
C LYS A 168 -7.95 9.70 -26.42
N VAL A 169 -7.21 9.57 -25.31
CA VAL A 169 -6.00 10.38 -25.06
C VAL A 169 -4.91 10.05 -26.08
N LYS A 170 -4.64 8.77 -26.35
CA LYS A 170 -3.67 8.35 -27.37
C LYS A 170 -4.04 8.88 -28.76
N ALA A 171 -5.30 8.73 -29.17
CA ALA A 171 -5.79 9.24 -30.46
C ALA A 171 -5.64 10.76 -30.58
N LYS A 172 -5.88 11.51 -29.49
CA LYS A 172 -5.66 12.95 -29.45
C LYS A 172 -4.18 13.30 -29.59
N MET A 173 -3.32 12.65 -28.81
CA MET A 173 -1.87 12.85 -28.87
C MET A 173 -1.29 12.47 -30.24
N GLU A 174 -1.82 11.43 -30.90
CA GLU A 174 -1.44 11.05 -32.26
C GLU A 174 -1.80 12.17 -33.25
N ALA A 175 -3.05 12.65 -33.22
CA ALA A 175 -3.49 13.76 -34.07
C ALA A 175 -2.68 15.05 -33.86
N GLU A 176 -2.11 15.22 -32.66
CA GLU A 176 -1.26 16.35 -32.30
C GLU A 176 0.24 16.11 -32.56
N GLY A 177 0.64 14.90 -32.97
CA GLY A 177 2.04 14.55 -33.30
C GLY A 177 2.92 14.13 -32.10
N TYR A 178 2.30 13.72 -30.99
CA TYR A 178 2.93 13.30 -29.74
C TYR A 178 2.75 11.81 -29.42
N TYR A 179 2.14 11.05 -30.32
CA TYR A 179 1.96 9.60 -30.18
C TYR A 179 2.16 8.89 -31.51
N ASP A 180 2.70 7.67 -31.46
CA ASP A 180 2.89 6.78 -32.60
C ASP A 180 2.37 5.38 -32.23
N PHE A 181 1.36 4.89 -32.98
CA PHE A 181 0.78 3.55 -32.82
C PHE A 181 1.61 2.43 -33.48
N GLY A 182 2.78 2.75 -34.05
CA GLY A 182 3.71 1.77 -34.56
C GLY A 182 4.13 0.75 -33.49
N PRO A 183 4.71 -0.41 -33.86
CA PRO A 183 5.29 -1.34 -32.90
C PRO A 183 6.80 -1.04 -32.69
N PRO A 184 7.27 -0.76 -31.46
CA PRO A 184 6.49 -0.56 -30.22
C PRO A 184 5.74 0.78 -30.21
N GLU A 185 4.63 0.85 -29.47
CA GLU A 185 3.87 2.10 -29.32
C GLU A 185 4.71 3.13 -28.55
N MET A 186 4.81 4.35 -29.08
CA MET A 186 5.66 5.40 -28.51
C MET A 186 4.85 6.67 -28.22
N PHE A 187 5.26 7.42 -27.21
CA PHE A 187 4.78 8.78 -26.95
C PHE A 187 5.96 9.74 -26.84
N LYS A 188 5.74 11.00 -27.20
CA LYS A 188 6.73 12.07 -27.06
C LYS A 188 6.49 12.80 -25.75
N SER A 189 7.45 12.75 -24.82
CA SER A 189 7.39 13.48 -23.55
C SER A 189 7.34 14.98 -23.80
N LEU A 190 6.46 15.68 -23.07
CA LEU A 190 6.37 17.14 -23.13
C LEU A 190 7.48 17.82 -22.31
N GLU A 191 7.98 17.13 -21.29
CA GLU A 191 9.06 17.61 -20.42
C GLU A 191 10.43 17.57 -21.12
N ASP A 192 10.78 16.45 -21.76
CA ASP A 192 12.11 16.28 -22.37
C ASP A 192 12.13 16.25 -23.90
N GLY A 193 10.95 16.26 -24.54
CA GLY A 193 10.80 16.29 -25.99
C GLY A 193 11.21 15.01 -26.72
N LYS A 194 11.53 13.91 -26.00
CA LYS A 194 11.98 12.65 -26.59
C LYS A 194 10.85 11.64 -26.70
N TRP A 195 11.02 10.71 -27.63
CA TRP A 195 10.14 9.55 -27.79
C TRP A 195 10.49 8.46 -26.77
N HIS A 196 9.47 7.95 -26.09
CA HIS A 196 9.58 6.90 -25.08
C HIS A 196 8.52 5.82 -25.32
N ASP A 197 8.82 4.60 -24.89
CA ASP A 197 7.87 3.48 -24.92
C ASP A 197 6.65 3.80 -24.04
N VAL A 198 5.43 3.55 -24.56
CA VAL A 198 4.18 3.78 -23.83
C VAL A 198 4.12 3.03 -22.50
N GLU A 199 4.87 1.93 -22.31
CA GLU A 199 4.97 1.21 -21.05
C GLU A 199 5.54 2.05 -19.90
N LEU A 200 6.39 3.03 -20.23
CA LEU A 200 6.97 3.99 -19.28
C LEU A 200 5.99 5.13 -18.92
N ALA A 201 4.93 5.31 -19.71
CA ALA A 201 3.94 6.35 -19.49
C ALA A 201 2.97 6.04 -18.34
N ASP A 202 2.52 7.12 -17.69
CA ASP A 202 1.31 7.21 -16.87
C ASP A 202 0.31 8.19 -17.51
N MET A 203 -0.97 8.07 -17.10
CA MET A 203 -2.01 9.06 -17.41
C MET A 203 -1.85 10.27 -16.48
N SER A 204 -1.16 11.29 -16.97
CA SER A 204 -0.85 12.53 -16.26
C SER A 204 -2.00 13.51 -16.38
N HIS A 205 -2.33 14.19 -15.29
CA HIS A 205 -3.28 15.30 -15.33
C HIS A 205 -2.61 16.52 -15.95
N LYS A 206 -3.34 17.25 -16.79
CA LYS A 206 -2.88 18.54 -17.30
C LYS A 206 -2.91 19.58 -16.17
N THR A 207 -1.92 20.45 -16.12
CA THR A 207 -1.94 21.61 -15.21
C THR A 207 -2.48 22.85 -15.94
N PRO A 208 -2.98 23.86 -15.21
CA PRO A 208 -3.37 25.14 -15.81
C PRO A 208 -2.22 25.84 -16.55
N GLU A 209 -0.94 25.52 -16.27
CA GLU A 209 0.19 26.07 -17.04
C GLU A 209 0.42 25.36 -18.38
N MET A 210 -0.20 24.20 -18.61
CA MET A 210 -0.18 23.49 -19.90
C MET A 210 -1.16 24.12 -20.89
N THR A 211 -1.09 25.44 -21.03
CA THR A 211 -1.95 26.24 -21.90
C THR A 211 -1.47 26.30 -23.35
N GLU A 212 -0.28 25.77 -23.71
CA GLU A 212 0.31 25.60 -25.07
C GLU A 212 1.38 24.46 -24.97
N PHE A 213 1.49 23.37 -25.76
CA PHE A 213 1.30 23.15 -27.20
C PHE A 213 1.02 21.64 -27.58
N PRO A 214 0.14 21.37 -28.58
CA PRO A 214 -0.75 22.38 -29.07
C PRO A 214 -1.78 22.64 -27.96
N PRO A 215 -2.03 23.92 -27.66
CA PRO A 215 -2.89 24.34 -26.58
C PRO A 215 -4.30 23.76 -26.74
N GLN A 216 -4.78 23.08 -25.71
CA GLN A 216 -6.20 22.81 -25.54
C GLN A 216 -6.65 23.57 -24.29
N PRO A 217 -7.87 24.15 -24.26
CA PRO A 217 -8.37 24.77 -23.04
C PRO A 217 -8.32 23.73 -21.91
N VAL A 218 -7.49 24.01 -20.91
CA VAL A 218 -7.43 23.20 -19.69
C VAL A 218 -8.74 23.44 -18.99
N HIS A 219 -9.65 22.45 -19.03
CA HIS A 219 -10.96 22.70 -18.48
C HIS A 219 -10.88 22.89 -16.95
N GLN A 220 -10.04 22.13 -16.21
CA GLN A 220 -10.09 22.14 -14.74
C GLN A 220 -8.79 21.78 -13.96
N GLY A 221 -7.59 21.89 -14.55
CA GLY A 221 -6.30 21.74 -13.84
C GLY A 221 -6.03 20.35 -13.24
N SER A 222 -5.08 20.24 -12.31
CA SER A 222 -4.74 18.98 -11.65
C SER A 222 -5.88 18.44 -10.77
N ALA A 223 -5.86 17.13 -10.47
CA ALA A 223 -6.90 16.51 -9.64
C ALA A 223 -7.05 17.13 -8.23
N VAL A 224 -5.97 17.66 -7.65
CA VAL A 224 -6.02 18.32 -6.33
C VAL A 224 -6.60 19.73 -6.43
N GLU A 225 -6.31 20.46 -7.50
CA GLU A 225 -6.88 21.79 -7.76
C GLU A 225 -8.38 21.71 -8.00
N TYR A 226 -8.82 20.76 -8.85
CA TYR A 226 -10.24 20.54 -9.07
C TYR A 226 -10.96 20.18 -7.76
N TRP A 227 -10.40 19.26 -6.97
CA TRP A 227 -11.00 18.88 -5.69
C TRP A 227 -11.16 20.07 -4.74
N ASN A 228 -10.08 20.83 -4.54
CA ASN A 228 -10.07 21.95 -3.59
C ASN A 228 -10.95 23.13 -4.03
N SER A 229 -11.10 23.35 -5.34
CA SER A 229 -11.91 24.45 -5.88
C SER A 229 -13.40 24.10 -6.00
N GLU A 230 -13.71 22.90 -6.50
CA GLU A 230 -15.06 22.54 -6.93
C GLU A 230 -15.49 21.14 -6.45
N GLY A 231 -14.67 20.11 -6.66
CA GLY A 231 -15.02 18.71 -6.42
C GLY A 231 -15.49 18.41 -4.99
N LYS A 232 -14.89 19.04 -3.98
CA LYS A 232 -15.26 18.85 -2.57
C LYS A 232 -16.70 19.23 -2.23
N LYS A 233 -17.36 20.07 -3.07
CA LYS A 233 -18.75 20.51 -2.89
C LYS A 233 -19.77 19.41 -3.24
N PHE A 234 -19.39 18.47 -4.11
CA PHE A 234 -20.26 17.37 -4.54
C PHE A 234 -20.07 16.09 -3.72
N GLY A 235 -18.98 16.01 -2.96
CA GLY A 235 -18.64 14.86 -2.14
C GLY A 235 -17.75 13.84 -2.85
N GLN A 236 -17.23 12.90 -2.05
CA GLN A 236 -16.26 11.90 -2.53
C GLN A 236 -16.88 11.00 -3.59
N LYS A 237 -16.22 10.88 -4.76
CA LYS A 237 -16.60 10.01 -5.88
C LYS A 237 -18.05 10.23 -6.36
N SER A 238 -18.57 11.44 -6.22
CA SER A 238 -19.83 11.83 -6.84
C SER A 238 -19.76 11.68 -8.37
N ASP A 239 -20.90 11.70 -9.05
CA ASP A 239 -20.93 11.61 -10.50
C ASP A 239 -20.15 12.76 -11.15
N GLU A 240 -20.21 13.97 -10.59
CA GLU A 240 -19.44 15.13 -11.04
C GLU A 240 -17.93 14.89 -10.92
N VAL A 241 -17.48 14.39 -9.77
CA VAL A 241 -16.06 14.04 -9.54
C VAL A 241 -15.61 12.93 -10.49
N ARG A 242 -16.45 11.94 -10.74
CA ARG A 242 -16.15 10.84 -11.67
C ARG A 242 -16.16 11.29 -13.12
N ASN A 243 -17.01 12.25 -13.49
CA ASN A 243 -17.03 12.85 -14.81
C ASN A 243 -15.72 13.59 -15.09
N PHE A 244 -15.25 14.44 -14.16
CA PHE A 244 -13.92 15.07 -14.26
C PHE A 244 -12.80 14.02 -14.41
N MET A 245 -12.82 12.98 -13.58
CA MET A 245 -11.81 11.91 -13.58
C MET A 245 -11.80 11.01 -14.82
N ASN A 246 -12.89 10.98 -15.59
CA ASN A 246 -13.03 10.16 -16.80
C ASN A 246 -13.03 11.00 -18.08
N ASP A 247 -12.89 12.32 -17.97
CA ASP A 247 -12.77 13.21 -19.12
C ASP A 247 -11.36 13.09 -19.72
N PRO A 248 -11.22 12.57 -20.96
CA PRO A 248 -9.91 12.44 -21.60
C PRO A 248 -9.21 13.78 -21.79
N ASP A 249 -9.93 14.90 -21.83
CA ASP A 249 -9.31 16.21 -22.05
C ASP A 249 -8.48 16.68 -20.85
N ASN A 250 -8.69 16.10 -19.67
CA ASN A 250 -7.89 16.36 -18.47
C ASN A 250 -6.55 15.60 -18.46
N TYR A 251 -6.28 14.74 -19.45
CA TYR A 251 -5.15 13.84 -19.43
C TYR A 251 -4.23 13.95 -20.66
N TYR A 252 -2.97 13.57 -20.46
CA TYR A 252 -1.99 13.24 -21.50
C TYR A 252 -1.07 12.12 -20.99
N LEU A 253 -0.24 11.55 -21.86
CA LEU A 253 0.77 10.56 -21.48
C LEU A 253 2.09 11.24 -21.17
N GLU A 254 2.64 10.94 -20.00
CA GLU A 254 3.97 11.40 -19.60
C GLU A 254 4.72 10.31 -18.83
N LEU A 255 6.05 10.41 -18.78
CA LEU A 255 6.87 9.53 -17.97
C LEU A 255 6.44 9.56 -16.49
N LYS A 256 6.37 8.36 -15.89
CA LYS A 256 6.01 8.14 -14.48
C LYS A 256 6.74 9.05 -13.49
N ASN A 257 8.04 9.31 -13.71
CA ASN A 257 8.84 10.16 -12.83
C ASN A 257 8.46 11.64 -12.93
N TYR A 258 8.18 12.15 -14.14
CA TYR A 258 7.75 13.55 -14.32
C TYR A 258 6.35 13.77 -13.75
N ASN A 259 5.37 12.90 -14.07
CA ASN A 259 4.02 12.96 -13.50
C ASN A 259 4.04 13.06 -11.95
N ARG A 260 4.85 12.21 -11.31
CA ARG A 260 4.99 12.21 -9.85
C ARG A 260 5.68 13.46 -9.32
N ARG A 261 6.71 13.95 -10.01
CA ARG A 261 7.45 15.16 -9.64
C ARG A 261 6.56 16.40 -9.75
N ASP A 262 5.79 16.51 -10.84
CA ASP A 262 4.95 17.67 -11.09
C ASP A 262 3.81 17.75 -10.06
N GLY A 263 3.20 16.60 -9.73
CA GLY A 263 2.25 16.53 -8.61
C GLY A 263 2.84 16.93 -7.26
N ALA A 264 4.13 16.64 -7.00
CA ALA A 264 4.81 17.08 -5.78
C ALA A 264 5.14 18.58 -5.79
N ASN A 265 5.48 19.14 -6.95
CA ASN A 265 5.84 20.55 -7.12
C ASN A 265 4.66 21.51 -6.95
N LEU A 266 3.41 21.03 -7.13
CA LEU A 266 2.22 21.84 -6.86
C LEU A 266 2.15 22.32 -5.39
N GLY A 267 2.72 21.57 -4.45
CA GLY A 267 2.68 21.93 -3.02
C GLY A 267 1.27 21.94 -2.41
N LEU A 268 0.28 21.36 -3.11
CA LEU A 268 -1.12 21.32 -2.70
C LEU A 268 -1.49 20.01 -2.00
N THR A 269 -2.38 20.10 -1.03
CA THR A 269 -2.99 18.95 -0.36
C THR A 269 -4.51 18.96 -0.54
N TYR A 270 -5.14 17.78 -0.54
CA TYR A 270 -6.59 17.67 -0.65
C TYR A 270 -7.28 18.18 0.63
N ASP A 271 -8.15 19.17 0.46
CA ASP A 271 -9.08 19.66 1.48
C ASP A 271 -10.06 18.56 1.91
N ASP A 272 -10.64 18.69 3.10
CA ASP A 272 -11.68 17.77 3.53
C ASP A 272 -13.00 18.04 2.75
N PRO A 273 -13.84 17.01 2.53
CA PRO A 273 -15.15 17.18 1.87
C PRO A 273 -16.06 18.17 2.63
N LEU A 274 -16.93 18.87 1.90
CA LEU A 274 -17.95 19.77 2.46
C LEU A 274 -19.23 19.05 2.88
#